data_AF-A0A7Y1QPE6-F1
#
_entry.id   AF-A0A7Y1QPE6-F1
#
_cell.length_a   1.000
_cell.length_b   1.000
_cell.length_c   1.000
_cell.angle_alpha   90.00
_cell.angle_beta   90.00
_cell.angle_gamma   90.00
#
_symmetry.space_group_name_H-M   'P 1'
#
loop_
_entity.id
_entity.type
_entity.pdbx_description
1 polymer ?
#
loop_
_entity_poly.entity_id
_entity_poly.type
_entity_poly.pdbx_seq_one_letter_code
_entity_poly.pdbx_strand_id
1 'polypeptide(L)'
;MNSGAANTYTGRTFIDEGQLTVNGSIASQAIVDRNAMLTVNGVVAGVTVNNGGLLQVNDGAQVGQATLGSTAQGAVARLSGRGIVQQLTFNNGGQAAPGNSIGTLNAGDITFNPGSLYAVEVAPDGRSDRIQATGQAVIAGGDVVVSLENATAPLSSDETRSLLGQQFNILSASAGISGKFASVTPDYLFLGASLNYQPQQVILSIDRNTTRFADVTQNPNERSVATAADTLKANNPVYESLLLSRSNTEAQQAFSQLTGQIHSDLAAAQMADSRYLREALNSRLQHVQQQRTDAHIADAGEGGWVQLLGGRSQIEGSNVARGYSASTNGVLLGLDTEVMDGWRLGGATGYTRTTLNGASSASGESDNYHLSLYGGKRFDSLSLRIGAASTWHDQATSRSVVYAQISERQKAQYTSRTDQVFAEANYNRWENVEPFVNLNQVNFKSDSFNEHGGKTSLHSSAQTQSATFSTLGVRGQMHVPIESVRAVTLRGELGWQHQFGNRDRDTSLKFAGSDTAFTINSVPVSRDGALLKASAEIALSKDTSISLNYSGIVSGSENSHGMNAGVAFRF
;
A
#
# COMPACT_ATOMS: atom_id res chain seq x y z
N MET A 1 -33.44 29.10 60.68
CA MET A 1 -34.11 30.41 60.56
C MET A 1 -33.66 31.03 59.25
N ASN A 2 -34.62 31.38 58.41
CA ASN A 2 -34.43 32.05 57.13
C ASN A 2 -34.31 33.56 57.42
N SER A 3 -33.16 34.17 57.13
CA SER A 3 -32.96 35.63 57.17
C SER A 3 -31.94 36.00 56.10
N GLY A 4 -32.43 36.57 55.00
CA GLY A 4 -31.67 37.06 53.86
C GLY A 4 -30.90 38.34 54.17
N ALA A 5 -29.83 38.23 54.96
CA ALA A 5 -28.76 39.23 54.97
C ALA A 5 -27.64 38.71 54.08
N ALA A 6 -27.47 39.31 52.89
CA ALA A 6 -26.28 39.11 52.08
C ALA A 6 -25.09 39.74 52.82
N ASN A 7 -24.44 38.98 53.71
CA ASN A 7 -23.26 39.44 54.42
C ASN A 7 -22.15 39.73 53.40
N THR A 8 -21.56 40.92 53.49
CA THR A 8 -20.45 41.35 52.63
C THR A 8 -19.16 41.39 53.43
N TYR A 9 -18.19 40.57 53.04
CA TYR A 9 -16.83 40.59 53.56
C TYR A 9 -15.98 41.57 52.74
N THR A 10 -15.30 42.50 53.40
CA THR A 10 -14.53 43.58 52.75
C THR A 10 -13.02 43.41 52.87
N GLY A 11 -12.54 42.49 53.71
CA GLY A 11 -11.10 42.22 53.87
C GLY A 11 -10.52 41.50 52.67
N ARG A 12 -9.21 41.59 52.44
CA ARG A 12 -8.54 40.76 51.42
C ARG A 12 -8.64 39.29 51.80
N THR A 13 -8.86 38.43 50.82
CA THR A 13 -9.01 36.99 51.05
C THR A 13 -7.87 36.25 50.35
N PHE A 14 -7.12 35.46 51.10
CA PHE A 14 -6.11 34.54 50.58
C PHE A 14 -6.57 33.12 50.91
N ILE A 15 -6.53 32.24 49.92
CA ILE A 15 -6.91 30.84 50.05
C ILE A 15 -5.68 30.05 49.62
N ASP A 16 -4.84 29.75 50.60
CA ASP A 16 -3.54 29.10 50.39
C ASP A 16 -3.69 27.60 50.11
N GLU A 17 -4.74 26.99 50.68
CA GLU A 17 -5.11 25.58 50.52
C GLU A 17 -6.60 25.34 50.84
N GLY A 18 -7.12 24.17 50.49
CA GLY A 18 -8.49 23.76 50.84
C GLY A 18 -9.59 24.45 50.03
N GLN A 19 -10.84 24.39 50.49
CA GLN A 19 -11.99 24.96 49.78
C GLN A 19 -12.68 26.06 50.59
N LEU A 20 -12.87 27.23 49.98
CA LEU A 20 -13.74 28.30 50.48
C LEU A 20 -15.01 28.38 49.63
N THR A 21 -16.18 28.28 50.25
CA THR A 21 -17.48 28.48 49.57
C THR A 21 -18.11 29.81 50.01
N VAL A 22 -18.44 30.67 49.04
CA VAL A 22 -19.00 32.00 49.26
C VAL A 22 -20.46 32.05 48.82
N ASN A 23 -21.38 31.98 49.79
CA ASN A 23 -22.82 32.19 49.56
C ASN A 23 -23.24 33.67 49.64
N GLY A 24 -22.43 34.51 50.30
CA GLY A 24 -22.65 35.95 50.47
C GLY A 24 -21.88 36.78 49.44
N SER A 25 -21.27 37.88 49.87
CA SER A 25 -20.43 38.72 49.00
C SER A 25 -19.02 38.91 49.55
N ILE A 26 -18.01 38.96 48.67
CA ILE A 26 -16.67 39.48 48.95
C ILE A 26 -16.47 40.73 48.10
N ALA A 27 -16.33 41.90 48.73
CA ALA A 27 -16.17 43.18 48.05
C ALA A 27 -14.71 43.49 47.61
N SER A 28 -13.76 42.66 48.04
CA SER A 28 -12.33 42.79 47.77
C SER A 28 -11.84 41.74 46.75
N GLN A 29 -10.55 41.78 46.44
CA GLN A 29 -9.88 40.74 45.67
C GLN A 29 -9.61 39.49 46.53
N ALA A 30 -9.96 38.32 46.00
CA ALA A 30 -9.55 37.03 46.53
C ALA A 30 -8.37 36.45 45.72
N ILE A 31 -7.45 35.77 46.38
CA ILE A 31 -6.35 35.05 45.75
C ILE A 31 -6.48 33.56 46.09
N VAL A 32 -6.46 32.72 45.05
CA VAL A 32 -6.55 31.26 45.14
C VAL A 32 -5.20 30.68 44.72
N ASP A 33 -4.51 30.03 45.65
CA ASP A 33 -3.20 29.44 45.42
C ASP A 33 -3.27 27.95 45.05
N ARG A 34 -2.10 27.31 44.94
CA ARG A 34 -1.99 25.91 44.55
C ARG A 34 -2.74 25.00 45.55
N ASN A 35 -3.52 24.06 45.03
CA ASN A 35 -4.35 23.12 45.80
C ASN A 35 -5.52 23.79 46.55
N ALA A 36 -5.80 25.07 46.28
CA ALA A 36 -6.96 25.77 46.82
C ALA A 36 -8.12 25.82 45.82
N MET A 37 -9.33 25.92 46.35
CA MET A 37 -10.56 26.06 45.59
C MET A 37 -11.43 27.18 46.16
N LEU A 38 -11.89 28.08 45.31
CA LEU A 38 -12.94 29.05 45.61
C LEU A 38 -14.21 28.67 44.87
N THR A 39 -15.28 28.37 45.62
CA THR A 39 -16.63 28.16 45.07
C THR A 39 -17.47 29.41 45.33
N VAL A 40 -18.01 30.03 44.29
CA VAL A 40 -18.83 31.24 44.38
C VAL A 40 -20.28 30.91 44.07
N ASN A 41 -21.16 31.15 45.04
CA ASN A 41 -22.63 31.07 44.93
C ASN A 41 -23.29 32.46 45.00
N GLY A 42 -22.57 33.48 45.48
CA GLY A 42 -23.02 34.87 45.57
C GLY A 42 -22.21 35.81 44.68
N VAL A 43 -21.60 36.86 45.26
CA VAL A 43 -20.86 37.88 44.49
C VAL A 43 -19.41 38.03 44.99
N VAL A 44 -18.43 38.04 44.10
CA VAL A 44 -17.03 38.34 44.44
C VAL A 44 -16.50 39.44 43.53
N ALA A 45 -15.94 40.51 44.09
CA ALA A 45 -15.49 41.67 43.32
C ALA A 45 -14.34 41.30 42.35
N GLY A 46 -13.38 40.50 42.81
CA GLY A 46 -12.36 39.97 41.91
C GLY A 46 -11.62 38.76 42.46
N VAL A 47 -11.08 37.95 41.57
CA VAL A 47 -10.34 36.72 41.89
C VAL A 47 -9.06 36.63 41.04
N THR A 48 -7.94 36.34 41.68
CA THR A 48 -6.73 35.86 41.01
C THR A 48 -6.53 34.39 41.35
N VAL A 49 -6.41 33.54 40.34
CA VAL A 49 -6.17 32.10 40.50
C VAL A 49 -4.77 31.79 40.01
N ASN A 50 -3.88 31.43 40.93
CA ASN A 50 -2.53 31.00 40.61
C ASN A 50 -2.53 29.54 40.12
N ASN A 51 -1.46 29.15 39.41
CA ASN A 51 -1.32 27.82 38.83
C ASN A 51 -1.45 26.70 39.89
N GLY A 52 -2.43 25.81 39.69
CA GLY A 52 -2.83 24.76 40.64
C GLY A 52 -4.03 25.12 41.52
N GLY A 53 -4.58 26.34 41.42
CA GLY A 53 -5.80 26.76 42.06
C GLY A 53 -7.05 26.54 41.19
N LEU A 54 -8.22 26.49 41.84
CA LEU A 54 -9.52 26.27 41.19
C LEU A 54 -10.51 27.37 41.55
N LEU A 55 -11.19 27.92 40.54
CA LEU A 55 -12.34 28.81 40.73
C LEU A 55 -13.57 28.14 40.12
N GLN A 56 -14.61 27.96 40.92
CA GLN A 56 -15.91 27.49 40.46
C GLN A 56 -16.95 28.60 40.68
N VAL A 57 -17.56 29.08 39.61
CA VAL A 57 -18.62 30.11 39.66
C VAL A 57 -19.95 29.45 39.32
N ASN A 58 -20.76 29.20 40.35
CA ASN A 58 -22.03 28.48 40.18
C ASN A 58 -23.10 29.34 39.52
N ASP A 59 -24.18 28.70 39.09
CA ASP A 59 -25.29 29.36 38.42
C ASP A 59 -25.89 30.48 39.30
N GLY A 60 -26.20 31.61 38.70
CA GLY A 60 -26.63 32.84 39.39
C GLY A 60 -25.53 33.65 40.09
N ALA A 61 -24.33 33.09 40.28
CA ALA A 61 -23.22 33.80 40.92
C ALA A 61 -22.54 34.81 39.98
N GLN A 62 -21.90 35.83 40.57
CA GLN A 62 -21.23 36.91 39.85
C GLN A 62 -19.80 37.09 40.35
N VAL A 63 -18.84 37.17 39.43
CA VAL A 63 -17.49 37.65 39.71
C VAL A 63 -17.23 38.91 38.88
N GLY A 64 -16.65 39.95 39.47
CA GLY A 64 -16.27 41.15 38.72
C GLY A 64 -15.12 40.84 37.77
N GLN A 65 -13.89 40.79 38.27
CA GLN A 65 -12.71 40.43 37.47
C GLN A 65 -12.14 39.08 37.89
N ALA A 66 -11.84 38.18 36.95
CA ALA A 66 -11.07 36.97 37.21
C ALA A 66 -9.82 36.91 36.33
N THR A 67 -8.66 36.75 36.96
CA THR A 67 -7.38 36.51 36.28
C THR A 67 -6.88 35.13 36.65
N LEU A 68 -6.71 34.25 35.65
CA LEU A 68 -6.27 32.87 35.85
C LEU A 68 -4.91 32.65 35.22
N GLY A 69 -4.04 31.96 35.95
CA GLY A 69 -2.70 31.61 35.50
C GLY A 69 -1.65 32.65 35.87
N SER A 70 -0.41 32.18 35.94
CA SER A 70 0.77 33.00 36.28
C SER A 70 2.00 32.54 35.50
N THR A 71 3.15 33.19 35.70
CA THR A 71 4.40 32.82 35.03
C THR A 71 5.04 31.52 35.55
N ALA A 72 4.49 30.89 36.59
CA ALA A 72 5.05 29.68 37.20
C ALA A 72 4.71 28.40 36.40
N GLN A 73 5.66 27.48 36.21
CA GLN A 73 5.40 26.25 35.43
C GLN A 73 4.72 25.13 36.24
N GLY A 74 3.96 24.25 35.57
CA GLY A 74 3.68 22.87 36.00
C GLY A 74 2.26 22.52 36.45
N ALA A 75 1.38 23.48 36.72
CA ALA A 75 -0.03 23.22 37.08
C ALA A 75 -0.97 24.23 36.42
N VAL A 76 -2.23 23.87 36.18
CA VAL A 76 -3.23 24.76 35.56
C VAL A 76 -4.05 25.49 36.62
N ALA A 77 -4.34 26.78 36.40
CA ALA A 77 -5.32 27.56 37.15
C ALA A 77 -6.67 27.45 36.43
N ARG A 78 -7.65 26.74 37.00
CA ARG A 78 -8.86 26.35 36.27
C ARG A 78 -10.09 27.15 36.72
N LEU A 79 -10.84 27.68 35.76
CA LEU A 79 -12.19 28.21 35.94
C LEU A 79 -13.23 27.18 35.49
N SER A 80 -14.24 26.92 36.30
CA SER A 80 -15.43 26.16 35.92
C SER A 80 -16.74 26.77 36.43
N GLY A 81 -17.86 26.19 36.01
CA GLY A 81 -19.21 26.61 36.40
C GLY A 81 -19.95 27.43 35.33
N ARG A 82 -21.15 27.90 35.69
CA ARG A 82 -22.15 28.49 34.77
C ARG A 82 -22.51 29.94 35.08
N GLY A 83 -21.93 30.52 36.13
CA GLY A 83 -22.19 31.90 36.52
C GLY A 83 -21.58 32.93 35.57
N ILE A 84 -21.61 34.19 35.99
CA ILE A 84 -21.15 35.33 35.18
C ILE A 84 -19.84 35.88 35.73
N VAL A 85 -18.88 36.11 34.84
CA VAL A 85 -17.65 36.85 35.17
C VAL A 85 -17.48 38.07 34.26
N GLN A 86 -17.53 39.28 34.80
CA GLN A 86 -17.60 40.50 33.98
C GLN A 86 -16.32 40.74 33.16
N GLN A 87 -15.15 40.42 33.71
CA GLN A 87 -13.87 40.52 32.99
C GLN A 87 -13.03 39.28 33.24
N LEU A 88 -12.73 38.53 32.18
CA LEU A 88 -11.95 37.29 32.24
C LEU A 88 -10.61 37.44 31.54
N THR A 89 -9.53 37.02 32.20
CA THR A 89 -8.20 36.96 31.59
C THR A 89 -7.54 35.63 31.92
N PHE A 90 -7.21 34.86 30.89
CA PHE A 90 -6.43 33.62 31.01
C PHE A 90 -5.01 33.89 30.53
N ASN A 91 -4.07 33.77 31.46
CA ASN A 91 -2.63 33.85 31.22
C ASN A 91 -2.04 32.44 31.01
N ASN A 92 -0.72 32.36 30.93
CA ASN A 92 -0.01 31.09 30.89
C ASN A 92 -0.43 30.18 32.06
N GLY A 93 -0.84 28.95 31.76
CA GLY A 93 -1.38 28.00 32.73
C GLY A 93 -2.83 28.25 33.15
N GLY A 94 -3.47 29.33 32.72
CA GLY A 94 -4.90 29.58 32.92
C GLY A 94 -5.75 28.69 32.02
N GLN A 95 -6.76 28.02 32.57
CA GLN A 95 -7.67 27.12 31.84
C GLN A 95 -9.13 27.54 32.00
N ALA A 96 -9.81 27.75 30.87
CA ALA A 96 -11.27 27.84 30.82
C ALA A 96 -11.86 26.43 30.65
N ALA A 97 -12.75 26.02 31.55
CA ALA A 97 -13.49 24.75 31.46
C ALA A 97 -14.97 25.01 31.83
N PRO A 98 -15.78 25.55 30.88
CA PRO A 98 -17.16 25.94 31.14
C PRO A 98 -18.01 24.84 31.79
N GLY A 99 -18.87 25.24 32.74
CA GLY A 99 -19.90 24.36 33.29
C GLY A 99 -19.43 23.33 34.32
N ASN A 100 -20.22 22.25 34.40
CA ASN A 100 -19.94 21.00 35.11
C ASN A 100 -20.11 19.83 34.10
N SER A 101 -19.64 20.01 32.86
CA SER A 101 -19.58 18.98 31.82
C SER A 101 -20.94 18.43 31.33
N ILE A 102 -21.55 18.89 30.24
CA ILE A 102 -21.32 20.08 29.39
C ILE A 102 -21.98 21.35 29.99
N GLY A 103 -21.45 22.55 29.72
CA GLY A 103 -22.13 23.81 30.09
C GLY A 103 -21.67 25.10 29.41
N THR A 104 -22.34 26.20 29.79
CA THR A 104 -22.05 27.55 29.27
C THR A 104 -21.48 28.44 30.36
N LEU A 105 -20.32 29.06 30.11
CA LEU A 105 -19.73 30.09 30.95
C LEU A 105 -20.11 31.47 30.38
N ASN A 106 -20.67 32.34 31.21
CA ASN A 106 -21.05 33.68 30.81
C ASN A 106 -19.96 34.68 31.21
N ALA A 107 -19.58 35.56 30.28
CA ALA A 107 -18.56 36.57 30.50
C ALA A 107 -18.98 37.95 29.98
N GLY A 108 -18.37 39.03 30.50
CA GLY A 108 -18.36 40.32 29.81
C GLY A 108 -17.29 40.31 28.72
N ASP A 109 -16.13 40.91 29.01
CA ASP A 109 -14.94 40.81 28.15
C ASP A 109 -14.11 39.57 28.52
N ILE A 110 -13.50 38.92 27.53
CA ILE A 110 -12.60 37.78 27.73
C ILE A 110 -11.30 37.94 26.96
N THR A 111 -10.18 37.63 27.61
CA THR A 111 -8.84 37.62 27.00
C THR A 111 -8.15 36.28 27.20
N PHE A 112 -7.69 35.66 26.12
CA PHE A 112 -6.79 34.50 26.13
C PHE A 112 -5.39 34.92 25.69
N ASN A 113 -4.42 34.79 26.59
CA ASN A 113 -3.00 35.08 26.33
C ASN A 113 -2.23 33.80 25.99
N PRO A 114 -1.03 33.90 25.36
CA PRO A 114 -0.21 32.73 25.07
C PRO A 114 0.03 31.83 26.30
N GLY A 115 -0.10 30.51 26.10
CA GLY A 115 0.01 29.50 27.16
C GLY A 115 -1.28 29.25 27.97
N SER A 116 -2.38 29.95 27.68
CA SER A 116 -3.69 29.61 28.25
C SER A 116 -4.33 28.41 27.52
N LEU A 117 -5.27 27.73 28.18
CA LEU A 117 -6.02 26.61 27.62
C LEU A 117 -7.52 26.88 27.62
N TYR A 118 -8.19 26.51 26.54
CA TYR A 118 -9.64 26.38 26.50
C TYR A 118 -10.00 24.90 26.37
N ALA A 119 -10.45 24.28 27.47
CA ALA A 119 -10.96 22.92 27.48
C ALA A 119 -12.42 22.92 27.04
N VAL A 120 -12.72 22.18 25.98
CA VAL A 120 -14.04 22.07 25.38
C VAL A 120 -14.48 20.62 25.42
N GLU A 121 -15.53 20.32 26.17
CA GLU A 121 -16.21 19.04 26.08
C GLU A 121 -17.25 19.04 24.96
N VAL A 122 -17.34 17.96 24.21
CA VAL A 122 -18.35 17.76 23.14
C VAL A 122 -19.10 16.44 23.34
N ALA A 123 -20.32 16.37 22.83
CA ALA A 123 -21.14 15.17 22.87
C ALA A 123 -21.70 14.80 21.49
N PRO A 124 -21.94 13.50 21.20
CA PRO A 124 -22.45 13.05 19.90
C PRO A 124 -23.84 13.59 19.52
N ASP A 125 -24.57 14.16 20.48
CA ASP A 125 -25.87 14.79 20.28
C ASP A 125 -25.77 16.26 19.83
N GLY A 126 -24.56 16.75 19.56
CA GLY A 126 -24.30 18.10 19.09
C GLY A 126 -24.12 19.14 20.22
N ARG A 127 -24.18 18.73 21.49
CA ARG A 127 -23.87 19.62 22.61
C ARG A 127 -22.36 19.85 22.72
N SER A 128 -21.97 21.04 23.15
CA SER A 128 -20.59 21.35 23.52
C SER A 128 -20.53 22.35 24.66
N ASP A 129 -19.39 22.38 25.34
CA ASP A 129 -19.04 23.52 26.18
C ASP A 129 -18.99 24.79 25.35
N ARG A 130 -19.39 25.89 25.97
CA ARG A 130 -19.44 27.19 25.31
C ARG A 130 -19.08 28.32 26.26
N ILE A 131 -18.36 29.31 25.77
CA ILE A 131 -18.24 30.62 26.41
C ILE A 131 -19.13 31.61 25.67
N GLN A 132 -19.94 32.35 26.42
CA GLN A 132 -20.81 33.41 25.93
C GLN A 132 -20.39 34.75 26.53
N ALA A 133 -19.66 35.55 25.75
CA ALA A 133 -19.22 36.89 26.08
C ALA A 133 -20.23 37.94 25.59
N THR A 134 -20.69 38.81 26.48
CA THR A 134 -21.50 39.98 26.12
C THR A 134 -20.64 41.14 25.61
N GLY A 135 -19.34 41.13 25.93
CA GLY A 135 -18.33 42.06 25.47
C GLY A 135 -17.47 41.51 24.32
N GLN A 136 -16.22 41.95 24.26
CA GLN A 136 -15.22 41.55 23.26
C GLN A 136 -14.46 40.30 23.72
N ALA A 137 -14.16 39.40 22.77
CA ALA A 137 -13.18 38.33 22.97
C ALA A 137 -11.86 38.66 22.28
N VAL A 138 -10.79 38.79 23.04
CA VAL A 138 -9.42 38.98 22.55
C VAL A 138 -8.65 37.66 22.70
N ILE A 139 -8.22 37.08 21.59
CA ILE A 139 -7.49 35.81 21.56
C ILE A 139 -6.08 36.09 21.04
N ALA A 140 -5.18 36.44 21.96
CA ALA A 140 -3.77 36.71 21.66
C ALA A 140 -2.93 35.43 21.52
N GLY A 141 -3.51 34.27 21.87
CA GLY A 141 -2.90 32.95 21.74
C GLY A 141 -3.69 31.90 22.55
N GLY A 142 -3.00 30.87 23.01
CA GLY A 142 -3.58 29.78 23.79
C GLY A 142 -4.09 28.63 22.92
N ASP A 143 -4.34 27.48 23.54
CA ASP A 143 -4.68 26.25 22.82
C ASP A 143 -6.08 25.76 23.20
N VAL A 144 -6.80 25.22 22.23
CA VAL A 144 -8.08 24.54 22.45
C VAL A 144 -7.81 23.04 22.60
N VAL A 145 -8.35 22.43 23.65
CA VAL A 145 -8.28 20.99 23.89
C VAL A 145 -9.68 20.44 23.90
N VAL A 146 -9.97 19.48 23.03
CA VAL A 146 -11.29 18.89 22.86
C VAL A 146 -11.33 17.50 23.47
N SER A 147 -12.30 17.26 24.35
CA SER A 147 -12.57 15.96 24.97
C SER A 147 -14.04 15.58 24.83
N LEU A 148 -14.38 14.31 25.05
CA LEU A 148 -15.78 13.91 25.22
C LEU A 148 -16.34 14.41 26.56
N GLU A 149 -17.66 14.55 26.64
CA GLU A 149 -18.39 14.82 27.89
C GLU A 149 -17.95 13.85 29.00
N ASN A 150 -17.52 14.40 30.14
CA ASN A 150 -16.97 13.71 31.32
C ASN A 150 -15.60 13.06 31.11
N ALA A 151 -14.90 13.35 30.02
CA ALA A 151 -13.55 12.87 29.77
C ALA A 151 -12.50 13.97 30.04
N THR A 152 -11.37 13.56 30.62
CA THR A 152 -10.24 14.46 30.93
C THR A 152 -9.11 14.39 29.91
N ALA A 153 -9.12 13.38 29.03
CA ALA A 153 -8.18 13.23 27.93
C ALA A 153 -8.76 13.80 26.63
N PRO A 154 -7.92 14.28 25.69
CA PRO A 154 -8.38 14.65 24.37
C PRO A 154 -9.12 13.48 23.68
N LEU A 155 -10.08 13.79 22.81
CA LEU A 155 -10.81 12.81 22.01
C LEU A 155 -9.84 11.81 21.38
N SER A 156 -10.06 10.51 21.58
CA SER A 156 -9.34 9.43 20.89
C SER A 156 -9.63 9.42 19.38
N SER A 157 -8.86 8.65 18.61
CA SER A 157 -9.09 8.50 17.15
C SER A 157 -10.49 7.96 16.83
N ASP A 158 -11.01 7.03 17.64
CA ASP A 158 -12.32 6.43 17.43
C ASP A 158 -13.47 7.39 17.75
N GLU A 159 -13.31 8.23 18.78
CA GLU A 159 -14.25 9.29 19.15
C GLU A 159 -14.22 10.44 18.14
N THR A 160 -13.03 10.80 17.65
CA THR A 160 -12.87 11.79 16.57
C THR A 160 -13.61 11.34 15.32
N ARG A 161 -13.52 10.05 14.96
CA ARG A 161 -14.28 9.48 13.83
C ARG A 161 -15.79 9.50 14.06
N SER A 162 -16.27 9.20 15.28
CA SER A 162 -17.72 9.19 15.55
C SER A 162 -18.35 10.59 15.51
N LEU A 163 -17.53 11.63 15.71
CA LEU A 163 -17.91 13.04 15.64
C LEU A 163 -17.58 13.68 14.28
N LEU A 164 -17.13 12.90 13.28
CA LEU A 164 -16.71 13.43 11.98
C LEU A 164 -17.84 14.20 11.28
N GLY A 165 -17.53 15.40 10.80
CA GLY A 165 -18.45 16.34 10.18
C GLY A 165 -19.31 17.13 11.17
N GLN A 166 -19.18 16.92 12.49
CA GLN A 166 -19.90 17.71 13.49
C GLN A 166 -19.23 19.07 13.72
N GLN A 167 -20.08 20.07 13.96
CA GLN A 167 -19.67 21.44 14.23
C GLN A 167 -20.26 21.94 15.55
N PHE A 168 -19.45 22.62 16.35
CA PHE A 168 -19.79 23.08 17.69
C PHE A 168 -19.44 24.56 17.83
N ASN A 169 -20.39 25.39 18.28
CA ASN A 169 -20.09 26.79 18.60
C ASN A 169 -19.54 26.87 20.02
N ILE A 170 -18.22 27.04 20.13
CA ILE A 170 -17.52 27.00 21.41
C ILE A 170 -17.35 28.39 22.03
N LEU A 171 -17.34 29.46 21.23
CA LEU A 171 -17.19 30.82 21.75
C LEU A 171 -18.08 31.77 20.98
N SER A 172 -18.81 32.63 21.69
CA SER A 172 -19.53 33.75 21.10
C SER A 172 -19.22 35.04 21.84
N ALA A 173 -19.03 36.13 21.11
CA ALA A 173 -18.71 37.45 21.67
C ALA A 173 -19.52 38.54 20.97
N SER A 174 -20.40 39.23 21.71
CA SER A 174 -21.37 40.15 21.12
C SER A 174 -20.73 41.43 20.57
N ALA A 175 -19.63 41.89 21.18
CA ALA A 175 -18.83 43.00 20.67
C ALA A 175 -17.71 42.57 19.69
N GLY A 176 -17.72 41.28 19.29
CA GLY A 176 -16.83 40.72 18.29
C GLY A 176 -15.59 40.00 18.85
N ILE A 177 -14.90 39.31 17.94
CA ILE A 177 -13.71 38.51 18.23
C ILE A 177 -12.49 39.11 17.51
N SER A 178 -11.38 39.28 18.24
CA SER A 178 -10.09 39.72 17.69
C SER A 178 -9.01 38.69 18.00
N GLY A 179 -8.23 38.29 17.00
CA GLY A 179 -7.16 37.29 17.15
C GLY A 179 -7.63 35.83 16.96
N LYS A 180 -6.77 34.86 17.28
CA LYS A 180 -6.99 33.41 17.09
C LYS A 180 -6.24 32.60 18.14
N PHE A 181 -6.78 31.41 18.45
CA PHE A 181 -6.07 30.40 19.24
C PHE A 181 -4.86 29.91 18.44
N ALA A 182 -3.79 29.54 19.14
CA ALA A 182 -2.55 29.08 18.55
C ALA A 182 -2.68 27.67 17.97
N SER A 183 -3.42 26.77 18.64
CA SER A 183 -3.70 25.42 18.16
C SER A 183 -5.02 24.87 18.68
N VAL A 184 -5.44 23.74 18.11
CA VAL A 184 -6.55 22.92 18.58
C VAL A 184 -6.13 21.45 18.56
N THR A 185 -6.51 20.70 19.59
CA THR A 185 -6.23 19.26 19.71
C THR A 185 -7.53 18.50 19.97
N PRO A 186 -7.68 17.27 19.44
CA PRO A 186 -6.64 16.43 18.83
C PRO A 186 -6.30 16.80 17.38
N ASP A 187 -5.09 16.44 16.96
CA ASP A 187 -4.63 16.41 15.57
C ASP A 187 -3.95 15.05 15.32
N TYR A 188 -4.74 14.09 14.84
CA TYR A 188 -4.30 12.75 14.49
C TYR A 188 -3.76 12.71 13.06
N LEU A 189 -3.30 11.54 12.62
CA LEU A 189 -2.64 11.42 11.32
C LEU A 189 -3.49 11.94 10.16
N PHE A 190 -4.78 11.57 10.11
CA PHE A 190 -5.72 11.96 9.06
C PHE A 190 -6.98 12.66 9.57
N LEU A 191 -7.16 12.73 10.88
CA LEU A 191 -8.36 13.28 11.52
C LEU A 191 -7.93 14.37 12.50
N GLY A 192 -8.74 15.39 12.68
CA GLY A 192 -8.41 16.41 13.66
C GLY A 192 -9.56 17.35 13.94
N ALA A 193 -9.35 18.17 14.94
CA ALA A 193 -10.17 19.34 15.20
C ALA A 193 -9.65 20.53 14.38
N SER A 194 -10.57 21.40 13.96
CA SER A 194 -10.24 22.67 13.31
C SER A 194 -11.13 23.78 13.87
N LEU A 195 -10.64 25.03 13.79
CA LEU A 195 -11.37 26.20 14.28
C LEU A 195 -11.67 27.15 13.12
N ASN A 196 -12.94 27.44 12.91
CA ASN A 196 -13.42 28.45 11.98
C ASN A 196 -13.83 29.72 12.74
N TYR A 197 -13.31 30.86 12.30
CA TYR A 197 -13.52 32.16 12.95
C TYR A 197 -14.49 33.01 12.14
N GLN A 198 -15.58 33.40 12.79
CA GLN A 198 -16.56 34.35 12.29
C GLN A 198 -16.50 35.65 13.13
N PRO A 199 -17.10 36.77 12.68
CA PRO A 199 -17.00 38.05 13.40
C PRO A 199 -17.38 38.00 14.89
N GLN A 200 -18.30 37.10 15.26
CA GLN A 200 -18.84 36.99 16.62
C GLN A 200 -18.81 35.55 17.17
N GLN A 201 -18.23 34.58 16.44
CA GLN A 201 -18.26 33.16 16.82
C GLN A 201 -16.96 32.44 16.49
N VAL A 202 -16.59 31.46 17.33
CA VAL A 202 -15.60 30.42 17.00
C VAL A 202 -16.33 29.10 16.90
N ILE A 203 -16.27 28.48 15.73
CA ILE A 203 -16.85 27.17 15.45
C ILE A 203 -15.73 26.14 15.45
N LEU A 204 -15.82 25.16 16.35
CA LEU A 204 -15.01 23.95 16.34
C LEU A 204 -15.62 22.96 15.36
N SER A 205 -14.81 22.34 14.51
CA SER A 205 -15.25 21.28 13.59
C SER A 205 -14.34 20.07 13.72
N ILE A 206 -14.93 18.88 13.73
CA ILE A 206 -14.20 17.60 13.78
C ILE A 206 -14.23 17.01 12.37
N ASP A 207 -13.11 17.03 11.66
CA ASP A 207 -13.05 16.72 10.24
C ASP A 207 -11.77 15.95 9.87
N ARG A 208 -11.68 15.54 8.59
CA ARG A 208 -10.40 15.08 8.02
C ARG A 208 -9.44 16.26 7.99
N ASN A 209 -8.22 16.06 8.48
CA ASN A 209 -7.19 17.10 8.36
C ASN A 209 -6.63 17.17 6.92
N THR A 210 -5.63 18.03 6.70
CA THR A 210 -5.05 18.25 5.37
C THR A 210 -4.05 17.18 4.93
N THR A 211 -3.71 16.23 5.79
CA THR A 211 -2.76 15.15 5.47
C THR A 211 -3.45 14.14 4.56
N ARG A 212 -2.90 13.95 3.35
CA ARG A 212 -3.42 12.97 2.39
C ARG A 212 -2.89 11.59 2.75
N PHE A 213 -3.62 10.53 2.39
CA PHE A 213 -3.12 9.16 2.54
C PHE A 213 -1.77 8.96 1.83
N ALA A 214 -1.61 9.59 0.67
CA ALA A 214 -0.37 9.50 -0.12
C ALA A 214 0.86 10.14 0.56
N ASP A 215 0.67 11.06 1.52
CA ASP A 215 1.77 11.80 2.16
C ASP A 215 2.58 10.93 3.13
N VAL A 216 2.02 9.79 3.58
CA VAL A 216 2.68 8.88 4.54
C VAL A 216 3.23 7.61 3.90
N THR A 217 3.13 7.46 2.57
CA THR A 217 3.54 6.25 1.83
C THR A 217 5.05 6.18 1.55
N GLN A 218 5.61 4.97 1.45
CA GLN A 218 7.05 4.77 1.23
C GLN A 218 7.41 4.41 -0.21
N ASN A 219 6.53 3.70 -0.94
CA ASN A 219 6.80 3.26 -2.32
C ASN A 219 5.71 3.68 -3.31
N PRO A 220 6.00 3.65 -4.63
CA PRO A 220 5.03 3.98 -5.68
C PRO A 220 3.74 3.16 -5.64
N ASN A 221 3.79 1.86 -5.34
CA ASN A 221 2.59 1.02 -5.25
C ASN A 221 1.68 1.48 -4.10
N GLU A 222 2.24 1.71 -2.91
CA GLU A 222 1.52 2.26 -1.75
C GLU A 222 0.92 3.63 -2.07
N ARG A 223 1.68 4.52 -2.73
CA ARG A 223 1.19 5.85 -3.14
C ARG A 223 0.02 5.76 -4.12
N SER A 224 0.08 4.82 -5.07
CA SER A 224 -0.98 4.55 -6.04
C SER A 224 -2.27 4.11 -5.35
N VAL A 225 -2.17 3.14 -4.42
CA VAL A 225 -3.29 2.69 -3.57
C VAL A 225 -3.84 3.83 -2.72
N ALA A 226 -2.97 4.56 -2.02
CA ALA A 226 -3.34 5.65 -1.12
C ALA A 226 -4.09 6.77 -1.85
N THR A 227 -3.63 7.12 -3.05
CA THR A 227 -4.29 8.12 -3.90
C THR A 227 -5.69 7.67 -4.31
N ALA A 228 -5.87 6.39 -4.70
CA ALA A 228 -7.20 5.88 -5.00
C ALA A 228 -8.09 5.76 -3.75
N ALA A 229 -7.51 5.35 -2.61
CA ALA A 229 -8.21 5.27 -1.34
C ALA A 229 -8.73 6.65 -0.89
N ASP A 230 -7.98 7.73 -1.14
CA ASP A 230 -8.39 9.11 -0.85
C ASP A 230 -9.64 9.57 -1.64
N THR A 231 -9.95 8.91 -2.76
CA THR A 231 -11.15 9.19 -3.58
C THR A 231 -12.39 8.42 -3.13
N LEU A 232 -12.22 7.46 -2.21
CA LEU A 232 -13.33 6.71 -1.65
C LEU A 232 -14.17 7.64 -0.75
N LYS A 233 -15.47 7.37 -0.71
CA LYS A 233 -16.43 8.18 0.07
C LYS A 233 -16.54 7.67 1.50
N ALA A 234 -17.04 8.53 2.39
CA ALA A 234 -17.48 8.13 3.72
C ALA A 234 -18.40 6.90 3.66
N ASN A 235 -18.31 6.03 4.67
CA ASN A 235 -18.89 4.69 4.74
C ASN A 235 -18.22 3.62 3.87
N ASN A 236 -17.18 3.93 3.08
CA ASN A 236 -16.36 2.89 2.47
C ASN A 236 -15.42 2.28 3.52
N PRO A 237 -15.43 0.96 3.76
CA PRO A 237 -14.65 0.39 4.85
C PRO A 237 -13.12 0.53 4.71
N VAL A 238 -12.59 0.58 3.48
CA VAL A 238 -11.17 0.85 3.24
C VAL A 238 -10.85 2.28 3.68
N TYR A 239 -11.68 3.24 3.28
CA TYR A 239 -11.53 4.64 3.67
C TYR A 239 -11.59 4.82 5.20
N GLU A 240 -12.65 4.29 5.82
CA GLU A 240 -12.89 4.43 7.26
C GLU A 240 -11.79 3.80 8.12
N SER A 241 -11.28 2.63 7.71
CA SER A 241 -10.21 1.95 8.45
C SER A 241 -8.87 2.67 8.32
N LEU A 242 -8.57 3.27 7.17
CA LEU A 242 -7.34 4.05 6.96
C LEU A 242 -7.34 5.33 7.79
N LEU A 243 -8.48 6.01 7.92
CA LEU A 243 -8.62 7.22 8.76
C LEU A 243 -8.23 6.99 10.23
N LEU A 244 -8.38 5.76 10.73
CA LEU A 244 -8.08 5.40 12.11
C LEU A 244 -6.59 5.08 12.37
N SER A 245 -5.74 5.14 11.35
CA SER A 245 -4.31 4.88 11.50
C SER A 245 -3.68 5.88 12.48
N ARG A 246 -3.00 5.37 13.51
CA ARG A 246 -2.43 6.19 14.59
C ARG A 246 -1.00 6.64 14.33
N SER A 247 -0.35 6.06 13.32
CA SER A 247 1.04 6.34 12.96
C SER A 247 1.30 6.09 11.48
N ASN A 248 2.38 6.69 10.96
CA ASN A 248 2.84 6.43 9.59
C ASN A 248 3.08 4.93 9.35
N THR A 249 3.66 4.22 10.31
CA THR A 249 3.96 2.78 10.19
C THR A 249 2.69 1.95 10.03
N GLU A 250 1.64 2.25 10.80
CA GLU A 250 0.36 1.56 10.70
C GLU A 250 -0.31 1.81 9.34
N ALA A 251 -0.31 3.06 8.88
CA ALA A 251 -0.85 3.43 7.58
C ALA A 251 -0.08 2.74 6.44
N GLN A 252 1.26 2.73 6.50
CA GLN A 252 2.13 2.06 5.52
C GLN A 252 1.88 0.55 5.48
N GLN A 253 1.71 -0.09 6.65
CA GLN A 253 1.32 -1.50 6.71
C GLN A 253 -0.03 -1.72 6.01
N ALA A 254 -1.03 -0.88 6.27
CA ALA A 254 -2.33 -0.97 5.58
C ALA A 254 -2.19 -0.84 4.06
N PHE A 255 -1.49 0.17 3.56
CA PHE A 255 -1.29 0.35 2.11
C PHE A 255 -0.55 -0.83 1.47
N SER A 256 0.45 -1.39 2.14
CA SER A 256 1.19 -2.56 1.64
C SER A 256 0.29 -3.79 1.43
N GLN A 257 -0.73 -3.97 2.29
CA GLN A 257 -1.69 -5.08 2.22
C GLN A 257 -2.77 -4.86 1.14
N LEU A 258 -3.05 -3.61 0.80
CA LEU A 258 -4.11 -3.22 -0.14
C LEU A 258 -3.66 -3.19 -1.62
N THR A 259 -2.38 -3.41 -1.90
CA THR A 259 -1.82 -3.30 -3.27
C THR A 259 -2.38 -4.31 -4.27
N GLY A 260 -2.64 -5.56 -3.88
CA GLY A 260 -2.99 -6.60 -4.86
C GLY A 260 -1.84 -6.96 -5.81
N GLN A 261 -0.56 -6.73 -5.40
CA GLN A 261 0.64 -6.94 -6.23
C GLN A 261 0.72 -8.35 -6.88
N ILE A 262 0.14 -9.36 -6.24
CA ILE A 262 0.11 -10.74 -6.71
C ILE A 262 -0.38 -10.90 -8.17
N HIS A 263 -1.28 -10.04 -8.63
CA HIS A 263 -1.79 -10.06 -9.99
C HIS A 263 -0.73 -9.63 -11.01
N SER A 264 0.04 -8.58 -10.69
CA SER A 264 1.15 -8.13 -11.52
C SER A 264 2.32 -9.12 -11.49
N ASP A 265 2.59 -9.73 -10.34
CA ASP A 265 3.63 -10.76 -10.19
C ASP A 265 3.30 -12.01 -11.02
N LEU A 266 2.04 -12.46 -11.03
CA LEU A 266 1.60 -13.61 -11.82
C LEU A 266 1.68 -13.31 -13.32
N ALA A 267 1.24 -12.12 -13.77
CA ALA A 267 1.39 -11.70 -15.17
C ALA A 267 2.87 -11.68 -15.60
N ALA A 268 3.75 -11.10 -14.78
CA ALA A 268 5.18 -11.06 -15.03
C ALA A 268 5.78 -12.48 -15.13
N ALA A 269 5.41 -13.37 -14.20
CA ALA A 269 5.87 -14.76 -14.20
C ALA A 269 5.42 -15.52 -15.46
N GLN A 270 4.16 -15.39 -15.89
CA GLN A 270 3.67 -16.07 -17.10
C GLN A 270 4.36 -15.56 -18.38
N MET A 271 4.64 -14.26 -18.47
CA MET A 271 5.42 -13.71 -19.58
C MET A 271 6.86 -14.26 -19.60
N ALA A 272 7.50 -14.37 -18.44
CA ALA A 272 8.85 -14.94 -18.31
C ALA A 272 8.87 -16.43 -18.67
N ASP A 273 7.92 -17.20 -18.13
CA ASP A 273 7.81 -18.66 -18.30
C ASP A 273 7.47 -19.08 -19.75
N SER A 274 6.95 -18.16 -20.57
CA SER A 274 6.81 -18.34 -22.03
C SER A 274 8.11 -18.83 -22.70
N ARG A 275 9.28 -18.56 -22.08
CA ARG A 275 10.58 -19.04 -22.52
C ARG A 275 10.69 -20.56 -22.56
N TYR A 276 10.08 -21.29 -21.64
CA TYR A 276 10.27 -22.75 -21.54
C TYR A 276 9.79 -23.48 -22.79
N LEU A 277 8.62 -23.08 -23.31
CA LEU A 277 8.10 -23.60 -24.56
C LEU A 277 9.04 -23.24 -25.73
N ARG A 278 9.41 -21.97 -25.87
CA ARG A 278 10.34 -21.50 -26.92
C ARG A 278 11.68 -22.25 -26.89
N GLU A 279 12.25 -22.48 -25.72
CA GLU A 279 13.49 -23.23 -25.53
C GLU A 279 13.36 -24.69 -25.93
N ALA A 280 12.23 -25.35 -25.65
CA ALA A 280 11.95 -26.71 -26.11
C ALA A 280 11.89 -26.79 -27.63
N LEU A 281 11.17 -25.85 -28.28
CA LEU A 281 11.04 -25.79 -29.74
C LEU A 281 12.39 -25.53 -30.43
N ASN A 282 13.18 -24.58 -29.91
CA ASN A 282 14.50 -24.27 -30.44
C ASN A 282 15.49 -25.43 -30.24
N SER A 283 15.47 -26.08 -29.08
CA SER A 283 16.30 -27.26 -28.81
C SER A 283 15.98 -28.41 -29.77
N ARG A 284 14.68 -28.67 -30.03
CA ARG A 284 14.25 -29.68 -31.00
C ARG A 284 14.74 -29.37 -32.42
N LEU A 285 14.54 -28.14 -32.90
CA LEU A 285 15.00 -27.74 -34.23
C LEU A 285 16.53 -27.77 -34.35
N GLN A 286 17.25 -27.39 -33.30
CA GLN A 286 18.71 -27.46 -33.27
C GLN A 286 19.22 -28.89 -33.40
N HIS A 287 18.67 -29.79 -32.58
CA HIS A 287 19.04 -31.20 -32.59
C HIS A 287 18.93 -31.80 -34.01
N VAL A 288 17.80 -31.57 -34.68
CA VAL A 288 17.59 -32.10 -36.02
C VAL A 288 18.54 -31.48 -37.06
N GLN A 289 18.77 -30.16 -37.01
CA GLN A 289 19.64 -29.48 -37.98
C GLN A 289 21.10 -29.91 -37.88
N GLN A 290 21.57 -30.31 -36.71
CA GLN A 290 22.94 -30.76 -36.46
C GLN A 290 23.15 -32.23 -36.83
N GLN A 291 22.14 -33.10 -36.70
CA GLN A 291 22.27 -34.50 -37.13
C GLN A 291 22.38 -34.71 -38.64
N ARG A 292 22.08 -33.71 -39.48
CA ARG A 292 22.25 -33.79 -40.95
C ARG A 292 23.71 -33.68 -41.40
N THR A 293 24.65 -33.28 -40.54
CA THR A 293 26.09 -33.27 -40.88
C THR A 293 26.76 -34.64 -40.75
N ASP A 294 26.14 -35.61 -40.07
CA ASP A 294 26.63 -36.98 -39.98
C ASP A 294 26.12 -37.80 -41.16
N ALA A 295 26.97 -37.97 -42.18
CA ALA A 295 26.64 -38.46 -43.52
C ALA A 295 26.16 -39.93 -43.63
N HIS A 296 25.65 -40.57 -42.57
CA HIS A 296 25.32 -42.01 -42.56
C HIS A 296 23.93 -42.35 -41.98
N ILE A 297 23.02 -41.39 -41.82
CA ILE A 297 21.69 -41.66 -41.23
C ILE A 297 20.57 -41.27 -42.22
N ALA A 298 19.68 -42.24 -42.46
CA ALA A 298 18.59 -42.21 -43.43
C ALA A 298 17.62 -41.01 -43.28
N ASP A 299 16.98 -40.70 -44.41
CA ASP A 299 15.79 -39.84 -44.63
C ASP A 299 14.58 -40.23 -43.77
N ALA A 300 14.69 -40.23 -42.45
CA ALA A 300 13.52 -40.27 -41.58
C ALA A 300 12.89 -38.86 -41.58
N GLY A 301 11.90 -38.67 -42.46
CA GLY A 301 11.18 -37.42 -42.64
C GLY A 301 10.42 -37.00 -41.38
N GLU A 302 9.94 -37.94 -40.59
CA GLU A 302 9.10 -37.70 -39.42
C GLU A 302 9.84 -37.90 -38.10
N GLY A 303 9.44 -37.18 -37.06
CA GLY A 303 9.97 -37.36 -35.73
C GLY A 303 9.07 -36.80 -34.64
N GLY A 304 9.19 -37.37 -33.45
CA GLY A 304 8.46 -36.96 -32.27
C GLY A 304 9.38 -36.69 -31.10
N TRP A 305 8.88 -35.94 -30.12
CA TRP A 305 9.62 -35.69 -28.88
C TRP A 305 8.65 -35.48 -27.71
N VAL A 306 9.14 -35.82 -26.52
CA VAL A 306 8.50 -35.54 -25.23
C VAL A 306 9.54 -34.92 -24.33
N GLN A 307 9.17 -33.87 -23.59
CA GLN A 307 10.05 -33.18 -22.66
C GLN A 307 9.32 -32.93 -21.34
N LEU A 308 9.91 -33.42 -20.24
CA LEU A 308 9.56 -33.03 -18.89
C LEU A 308 10.35 -31.77 -18.53
N LEU A 309 9.69 -30.78 -17.94
CA LEU A 309 10.33 -29.52 -17.53
C LEU A 309 10.05 -29.22 -16.06
N GLY A 310 11.03 -28.62 -15.40
CA GLY A 310 10.93 -28.07 -14.06
C GLY A 310 11.80 -26.82 -13.95
N GLY A 311 11.25 -25.74 -13.43
CA GLY A 311 11.96 -24.48 -13.30
C GLY A 311 11.55 -23.73 -12.04
N ARG A 312 12.46 -22.88 -11.57
CA ARG A 312 12.28 -22.02 -10.41
C ARG A 312 12.88 -20.65 -10.69
N SER A 313 12.14 -19.62 -10.34
CA SER A 313 12.54 -18.22 -10.47
C SER A 313 12.46 -17.53 -9.12
N GLN A 314 13.49 -16.76 -8.79
CA GLN A 314 13.54 -15.88 -7.64
C GLN A 314 13.69 -14.44 -8.13
N ILE A 315 12.72 -13.58 -7.80
CA ILE A 315 12.73 -12.18 -8.16
C ILE A 315 12.98 -11.35 -6.90
N GLU A 316 14.05 -10.55 -6.94
CA GLU A 316 14.46 -9.71 -5.81
C GLU A 316 13.61 -8.45 -5.72
N GLY A 317 13.27 -8.03 -4.50
CA GLY A 317 12.45 -6.83 -4.29
C GLY A 317 13.16 -5.55 -4.73
N SER A 318 12.36 -4.54 -5.08
CA SER A 318 12.82 -3.20 -5.44
C SER A 318 12.22 -2.13 -4.52
N ASN A 319 12.55 -0.87 -4.75
CA ASN A 319 11.86 0.26 -4.12
C ASN A 319 10.41 0.44 -4.62
N VAL A 320 10.00 -0.27 -5.68
CA VAL A 320 8.66 -0.19 -6.27
C VAL A 320 7.75 -1.30 -5.72
N ALA A 321 8.27 -2.53 -5.70
CA ALA A 321 7.50 -3.75 -5.48
C ALA A 321 8.30 -4.76 -4.64
N ARG A 322 7.58 -5.60 -3.89
CA ARG A 322 8.18 -6.68 -3.11
C ARG A 322 8.59 -7.84 -4.02
N GLY A 323 9.63 -8.58 -3.65
CA GLY A 323 10.07 -9.76 -4.39
C GLY A 323 9.11 -10.94 -4.28
N TYR A 324 9.24 -11.90 -5.18
CA TYR A 324 8.44 -13.13 -5.22
C TYR A 324 9.27 -14.32 -5.73
N SER A 325 8.72 -15.53 -5.56
CA SER A 325 9.29 -16.75 -6.11
C SER A 325 8.23 -17.50 -6.90
N ALA A 326 8.64 -18.11 -8.01
CA ALA A 326 7.76 -18.93 -8.85
C ALA A 326 8.42 -20.28 -9.15
N SER A 327 7.61 -21.32 -9.29
CA SER A 327 8.05 -22.63 -9.78
C SER A 327 7.08 -23.17 -10.79
N THR A 328 7.61 -23.70 -11.89
CA THR A 328 6.84 -24.21 -13.01
C THR A 328 7.30 -25.60 -13.37
N ASN A 329 6.36 -26.53 -13.51
CA ASN A 329 6.65 -27.90 -13.90
C ASN A 329 5.62 -28.41 -14.90
N GLY A 330 6.00 -29.36 -15.75
CA GLY A 330 5.05 -29.94 -16.68
C GLY A 330 5.68 -30.82 -17.76
N VAL A 331 4.89 -31.05 -18.80
CA VAL A 331 5.25 -31.89 -19.93
C VAL A 331 4.87 -31.19 -21.23
N LEU A 332 5.78 -31.24 -22.19
CA LEU A 332 5.59 -30.82 -23.57
C LEU A 332 5.80 -32.02 -24.48
N LEU A 333 5.08 -32.06 -25.59
CA LEU A 333 5.26 -33.06 -26.63
C LEU A 333 5.01 -32.44 -28.00
N GLY A 334 5.70 -32.94 -29.00
CA GLY A 334 5.57 -32.42 -30.35
C GLY A 334 5.92 -33.43 -31.41
N LEU A 335 5.48 -33.12 -32.62
CA LEU A 335 5.74 -33.88 -33.84
C LEU A 335 6.22 -32.90 -34.90
N ASP A 336 7.22 -33.31 -35.67
CA ASP A 336 7.75 -32.54 -36.79
C ASP A 336 8.09 -33.45 -37.96
N THR A 337 7.94 -32.89 -39.16
CA THR A 337 8.24 -33.55 -40.41
C THR A 337 9.02 -32.64 -41.35
N GLU A 338 9.81 -33.25 -42.23
CA GLU A 338 10.48 -32.57 -43.31
C GLU A 338 9.55 -32.35 -44.52
N VAL A 339 9.52 -31.13 -45.03
CA VAL A 339 8.74 -30.69 -46.18
C VAL A 339 9.61 -29.82 -47.09
N MET A 340 9.22 -29.68 -48.37
CA MET A 340 9.71 -28.65 -49.30
C MET A 340 11.24 -28.41 -49.27
N ASP A 341 12.01 -29.40 -49.75
CA ASP A 341 13.47 -29.32 -49.92
C ASP A 341 14.21 -28.81 -48.66
N GLY A 342 14.09 -29.51 -47.52
CA GLY A 342 14.90 -29.23 -46.33
C GLY A 342 14.28 -28.33 -45.26
N TRP A 343 13.00 -27.94 -45.38
CA TRP A 343 12.28 -27.30 -44.28
C TRP A 343 11.78 -28.35 -43.31
N ARG A 344 12.00 -28.16 -42.01
CA ARG A 344 11.32 -28.95 -40.98
C ARG A 344 10.21 -28.13 -40.37
N LEU A 345 9.00 -28.65 -40.37
CA LEU A 345 7.82 -28.03 -39.76
C LEU A 345 7.24 -28.96 -38.71
N GLY A 346 6.79 -28.39 -37.60
CA GLY A 346 6.21 -29.15 -36.51
C GLY A 346 5.19 -28.39 -35.70
N GLY A 347 4.42 -29.15 -34.92
CA GLY A 347 3.50 -28.67 -33.93
C GLY A 347 3.84 -29.27 -32.57
N ALA A 348 3.62 -28.50 -31.51
CA ALA A 348 3.77 -29.00 -30.15
C ALA A 348 2.69 -28.46 -29.22
N THR A 349 2.38 -29.26 -28.22
CA THR A 349 1.41 -28.96 -27.17
C THR A 349 1.93 -29.46 -25.83
N GLY A 350 1.23 -29.11 -24.76
CA GLY A 350 1.55 -29.62 -23.45
C GLY A 350 0.81 -28.89 -22.35
N TYR A 351 1.13 -29.30 -21.13
CA TYR A 351 0.55 -28.77 -19.91
C TYR A 351 1.68 -28.43 -18.93
N THR A 352 1.60 -27.24 -18.34
CA THR A 352 2.46 -26.85 -17.22
C THR A 352 1.62 -26.28 -16.10
N ARG A 353 2.11 -26.43 -14.87
CA ARG A 353 1.55 -25.78 -13.69
C ARG A 353 2.58 -24.86 -13.09
N THR A 354 2.17 -23.63 -12.83
CA THR A 354 2.98 -22.60 -12.15
C THR A 354 2.40 -22.35 -10.77
N THR A 355 3.25 -22.33 -9.76
CA THR A 355 2.92 -21.84 -8.41
C THR A 355 3.81 -20.64 -8.09
N LEU A 356 3.23 -19.64 -7.43
CA LEU A 356 3.89 -18.39 -7.09
C LEU A 356 3.64 -18.03 -5.63
N ASN A 357 4.70 -17.66 -4.92
CA ASN A 357 4.64 -17.15 -3.56
C ASN A 357 5.16 -15.70 -3.56
N GLY A 358 4.28 -14.76 -3.23
CA GLY A 358 4.57 -13.34 -3.12
C GLY A 358 4.72 -12.88 -1.67
N ALA A 359 4.86 -11.56 -1.49
CA ALA A 359 4.88 -10.96 -0.17
C ALA A 359 3.52 -11.00 0.54
N SER A 360 3.51 -10.73 1.85
CA SER A 360 2.27 -10.59 2.65
C SER A 360 1.33 -11.81 2.58
N SER A 361 1.89 -13.01 2.55
CA SER A 361 1.13 -14.27 2.46
C SER A 361 0.23 -14.34 1.22
N ALA A 362 0.65 -13.72 0.12
CA ALA A 362 0.01 -13.86 -1.18
C ALA A 362 0.55 -15.08 -1.94
N SER A 363 -0.35 -15.81 -2.58
CA SER A 363 -0.03 -16.95 -3.44
C SER A 363 -0.84 -16.90 -4.74
N GLY A 364 -0.26 -17.45 -5.80
CA GLY A 364 -0.88 -17.59 -7.11
C GLY A 364 -0.60 -18.97 -7.68
N GLU A 365 -1.57 -19.50 -8.40
CA GLU A 365 -1.45 -20.76 -9.13
C GLU A 365 -2.00 -20.56 -10.55
N SER A 366 -1.38 -21.23 -11.52
CA SER A 366 -1.79 -21.18 -12.92
C SER A 366 -1.64 -22.54 -13.57
N ASP A 367 -2.73 -23.04 -14.13
CA ASP A 367 -2.76 -24.21 -15.01
C ASP A 367 -2.66 -23.72 -16.46
N ASN A 368 -1.63 -24.19 -17.17
CA ASN A 368 -1.23 -23.62 -18.46
C ASN A 368 -1.33 -24.68 -19.56
N TYR A 369 -2.05 -24.35 -20.63
CA TYR A 369 -2.24 -25.21 -21.80
C TYR A 369 -1.57 -24.59 -23.01
N HIS A 370 -0.64 -25.31 -23.63
CA HIS A 370 0.21 -24.80 -24.70
C HIS A 370 -0.21 -25.33 -26.07
N LEU A 371 -0.19 -24.46 -27.08
CA LEU A 371 -0.27 -24.85 -28.49
C LEU A 371 0.75 -24.03 -29.28
N SER A 372 1.51 -24.69 -30.14
CA SER A 372 2.58 -24.06 -30.89
C SER A 372 2.82 -24.68 -32.25
N LEU A 373 3.37 -23.86 -33.14
CA LEU A 373 3.88 -24.24 -34.44
C LEU A 373 5.32 -23.74 -34.55
N TYR A 374 6.18 -24.54 -35.15
CA TYR A 374 7.58 -24.21 -35.32
C TYR A 374 8.11 -24.73 -36.64
N GLY A 375 9.16 -24.08 -37.13
CA GLY A 375 9.86 -24.53 -38.30
C GLY A 375 11.27 -24.02 -38.39
N GLY A 376 12.09 -24.69 -39.18
CA GLY A 376 13.46 -24.26 -39.40
C GLY A 376 14.08 -24.90 -40.63
N LYS A 377 15.09 -24.23 -41.17
CA LYS A 377 15.86 -24.70 -42.32
C LYS A 377 17.30 -24.24 -42.20
N ARG A 378 18.20 -25.09 -42.71
CA ARG A 378 19.62 -24.76 -42.89
C ARG A 378 19.86 -24.39 -44.36
N PHE A 379 20.44 -23.21 -44.55
CA PHE A 379 20.90 -22.64 -45.81
C PHE A 379 22.44 -22.60 -45.78
N ASP A 380 23.08 -23.70 -46.19
CA ASP A 380 24.56 -23.82 -46.16
C ASP A 380 25.13 -23.52 -44.75
N SER A 381 25.75 -22.37 -44.57
CA SER A 381 26.35 -21.88 -43.31
C SER A 381 25.37 -21.11 -42.41
N LEU A 382 24.12 -20.88 -42.81
CA LEU A 382 23.11 -20.17 -42.02
C LEU A 382 21.96 -21.11 -41.63
N SER A 383 21.61 -21.17 -40.35
CA SER A 383 20.38 -21.86 -39.89
C SER A 383 19.35 -20.85 -39.41
N LEU A 384 18.12 -20.96 -39.93
CA LEU A 384 16.96 -20.18 -39.51
C LEU A 384 15.99 -21.07 -38.72
N ARG A 385 15.45 -20.54 -37.63
CA ARG A 385 14.39 -21.14 -36.82
C ARG A 385 13.32 -20.08 -36.56
N ILE A 386 12.06 -20.48 -36.64
CA ILE A 386 10.91 -19.61 -36.40
C ILE A 386 9.84 -20.40 -35.65
N GLY A 387 9.08 -19.73 -34.80
CA GLY A 387 7.92 -20.33 -34.17
C GLY A 387 6.92 -19.32 -33.65
N ALA A 388 5.72 -19.82 -33.41
CA ALA A 388 4.62 -19.11 -32.81
C ALA A 388 3.92 -20.02 -31.80
N ALA A 389 3.49 -19.46 -30.67
CA ALA A 389 2.78 -20.20 -29.65
C ALA A 389 1.71 -19.36 -28.96
N SER A 390 0.64 -20.04 -28.54
CA SER A 390 -0.40 -19.52 -27.66
C SER A 390 -0.45 -20.41 -26.42
N THR A 391 -0.51 -19.78 -25.25
CA THR A 391 -0.71 -20.46 -23.97
C THR A 391 -1.94 -19.89 -23.31
N TRP A 392 -2.92 -20.73 -22.98
CA TRP A 392 -4.06 -20.36 -22.15
C TRP A 392 -3.74 -20.69 -20.70
N HIS A 393 -4.15 -19.80 -19.80
CA HIS A 393 -3.85 -19.89 -18.38
C HIS A 393 -5.16 -19.81 -17.59
N ASP A 394 -5.42 -20.83 -16.77
CA ASP A 394 -6.47 -20.81 -15.75
C ASP A 394 -5.83 -20.45 -14.41
N GLN A 395 -6.16 -19.29 -13.86
CA GLN A 395 -5.43 -18.69 -12.74
C GLN A 395 -6.29 -18.59 -11.49
N ALA A 396 -5.66 -18.87 -10.34
CA ALA A 396 -6.24 -18.67 -9.03
C ALA A 396 -5.25 -17.90 -8.14
N THR A 397 -5.70 -16.81 -7.51
CA THR A 397 -4.89 -16.05 -6.56
C THR A 397 -5.54 -16.02 -5.19
N SER A 398 -4.72 -15.90 -4.15
CA SER A 398 -5.15 -15.72 -2.76
C SER A 398 -4.18 -14.77 -2.05
N ARG A 399 -4.68 -13.72 -1.41
CA ARG A 399 -3.88 -12.82 -0.56
C ARG A 399 -4.56 -12.58 0.78
N SER A 400 -3.75 -12.46 1.83
CA SER A 400 -4.22 -12.05 3.15
C SER A 400 -4.22 -10.54 3.24
N VAL A 401 -5.24 -9.95 3.87
CA VAL A 401 -5.32 -8.51 4.13
C VAL A 401 -5.55 -8.33 5.61
N VAL A 402 -4.49 -7.97 6.32
CA VAL A 402 -4.52 -7.83 7.79
C VAL A 402 -3.89 -6.50 8.21
N TYR A 403 -4.74 -5.58 8.64
CA TYR A 403 -4.35 -4.29 9.21
C TYR A 403 -5.50 -3.72 10.06
N ALA A 404 -5.19 -2.98 11.12
CA ALA A 404 -6.19 -2.43 12.04
C ALA A 404 -7.21 -3.51 12.49
N GLN A 405 -8.51 -3.29 12.24
CA GLN A 405 -9.61 -4.23 12.52
C GLN A 405 -9.99 -5.10 11.31
N ILE A 406 -9.26 -5.00 10.20
CA ILE A 406 -9.51 -5.79 8.99
C ILE A 406 -8.65 -7.04 9.01
N SER A 407 -9.32 -8.19 8.84
CA SER A 407 -8.70 -9.50 8.67
C SER A 407 -9.50 -10.27 7.64
N GLU A 408 -9.08 -10.20 6.38
CA GLU A 408 -9.78 -10.79 5.23
C GLU A 408 -8.84 -11.66 4.39
N ARG A 409 -9.41 -12.59 3.63
CA ARG A 409 -8.69 -13.37 2.62
C ARG A 409 -9.31 -13.12 1.26
N GLN A 410 -8.61 -12.39 0.41
CA GLN A 410 -9.06 -12.07 -0.95
C GLN A 410 -8.64 -13.18 -1.91
N LYS A 411 -9.57 -13.63 -2.75
CA LYS A 411 -9.36 -14.68 -3.75
C LYS A 411 -9.92 -14.24 -5.10
N ALA A 412 -9.22 -14.54 -6.19
CA ALA A 412 -9.74 -14.37 -7.54
C ALA A 412 -9.49 -15.62 -8.37
N GLN A 413 -10.37 -15.86 -9.33
CA GLN A 413 -10.20 -16.85 -10.39
C GLN A 413 -10.48 -16.17 -11.73
N TYR A 414 -9.58 -16.35 -12.69
CA TYR A 414 -9.67 -15.71 -13.99
C TYR A 414 -8.79 -16.39 -15.03
N THR A 415 -9.05 -16.10 -16.29
CA THR A 415 -8.31 -16.62 -17.43
C THR A 415 -7.37 -15.57 -18.01
N SER A 416 -6.28 -16.02 -18.59
CA SER A 416 -5.39 -15.17 -19.38
C SER A 416 -4.78 -15.94 -20.55
N ARG A 417 -4.13 -15.23 -21.47
CA ARG A 417 -3.46 -15.81 -22.63
C ARG A 417 -2.12 -15.16 -22.89
N THR A 418 -1.10 -15.98 -23.13
CA THR A 418 0.20 -15.54 -23.62
C THR A 418 0.40 -15.97 -25.07
N ASP A 419 0.47 -15.01 -25.97
CA ASP A 419 0.83 -15.21 -27.37
C ASP A 419 2.31 -14.83 -27.56
N GLN A 420 3.09 -15.67 -28.26
CA GLN A 420 4.48 -15.35 -28.59
C GLN A 420 4.84 -15.72 -30.02
N VAL A 421 5.74 -14.92 -30.60
CA VAL A 421 6.42 -15.21 -31.86
C VAL A 421 7.91 -15.01 -31.70
N PHE A 422 8.71 -15.90 -32.28
CA PHE A 422 10.15 -15.82 -32.19
C PHE A 422 10.83 -16.26 -33.48
N ALA A 423 12.02 -15.71 -33.71
CA ALA A 423 12.90 -16.10 -34.79
C ALA A 423 14.35 -16.15 -34.29
N GLU A 424 15.13 -17.12 -34.77
CA GLU A 424 16.55 -17.27 -34.48
C GLU A 424 17.34 -17.54 -35.76
N ALA A 425 18.44 -16.83 -35.93
CA ALA A 425 19.41 -17.07 -36.98
C ALA A 425 20.76 -17.43 -36.36
N ASN A 426 21.39 -18.51 -36.85
CA ASN A 426 22.67 -19.02 -36.36
C ASN A 426 23.65 -19.15 -37.53
N TYR A 427 24.93 -18.80 -37.33
CA TYR A 427 25.96 -18.88 -38.38
C TYR A 427 26.96 -20.01 -38.09
N ASN A 428 26.91 -21.07 -38.88
CA ASN A 428 27.55 -22.36 -38.62
C ASN A 428 28.83 -22.55 -39.45
N ARG A 429 29.67 -21.50 -39.53
CA ARG A 429 30.92 -21.55 -40.31
C ARG A 429 32.07 -22.22 -39.55
N TRP A 430 32.04 -22.18 -38.22
CA TRP A 430 33.03 -22.84 -37.38
C TRP A 430 32.49 -24.18 -36.90
N GLU A 431 33.34 -25.20 -36.92
CA GLU A 431 32.95 -26.61 -36.75
C GLU A 431 32.23 -26.89 -35.43
N ASN A 432 32.62 -26.20 -34.36
CA ASN A 432 32.10 -26.44 -33.00
C ASN A 432 31.57 -25.20 -32.31
N VAL A 433 31.45 -24.07 -33.02
CA VAL A 433 31.03 -22.78 -32.46
C VAL A 433 30.08 -22.08 -33.43
N GLU A 434 28.88 -21.75 -32.95
CA GLU A 434 27.87 -21.03 -33.74
C GLU A 434 27.41 -19.78 -32.97
N PRO A 435 27.71 -18.55 -33.47
CA PRO A 435 27.06 -17.34 -32.99
C PRO A 435 25.61 -17.31 -33.47
N PHE A 436 24.75 -16.70 -32.67
CA PHE A 436 23.34 -16.57 -33.00
C PHE A 436 22.74 -15.25 -32.54
N VAL A 437 21.65 -14.89 -33.23
CA VAL A 437 20.75 -13.82 -32.85
C VAL A 437 19.33 -14.38 -32.77
N ASN A 438 18.65 -14.08 -31.67
CA ASN A 438 17.25 -14.42 -31.45
C ASN A 438 16.46 -13.13 -31.22
N LEU A 439 15.24 -13.08 -31.76
CA LEU A 439 14.25 -12.05 -31.50
C LEU A 439 12.95 -12.72 -31.08
N ASN A 440 12.30 -12.17 -30.04
CA ASN A 440 11.10 -12.72 -29.43
C ASN A 440 10.13 -11.57 -29.07
N GLN A 441 8.86 -11.72 -29.45
CA GLN A 441 7.77 -10.84 -29.06
C GLN A 441 6.75 -11.64 -28.25
N VAL A 442 6.45 -11.18 -27.04
CA VAL A 442 5.47 -11.79 -26.13
C VAL A 442 4.34 -10.80 -25.88
N ASN A 443 3.10 -11.27 -25.93
CA ASN A 443 1.90 -10.52 -25.61
C ASN A 443 1.06 -11.30 -24.61
N PHE A 444 0.90 -10.75 -23.41
CA PHE A 444 0.08 -11.31 -22.33
C PHE A 444 -1.22 -10.52 -22.24
N LYS A 445 -2.36 -11.21 -22.28
CA LYS A 445 -3.67 -10.64 -22.10
C LYS A 445 -4.38 -11.31 -20.93
N SER A 446 -4.78 -10.54 -19.94
CA SER A 446 -5.63 -11.01 -18.85
C SER A 446 -7.08 -10.58 -19.06
N ASP A 447 -8.03 -11.46 -18.76
CA ASP A 447 -9.44 -11.11 -18.75
C ASP A 447 -9.79 -10.29 -17.50
N SER A 448 -10.99 -9.71 -17.48
CA SER A 448 -11.48 -8.99 -16.29
C SER A 448 -11.74 -9.95 -15.15
N PHE A 449 -11.46 -9.53 -13.92
CA PHE A 449 -11.70 -10.34 -12.73
C PHE A 449 -12.14 -9.52 -11.53
N ASN A 450 -12.77 -10.19 -10.57
CA ASN A 450 -13.08 -9.66 -9.26
C ASN A 450 -12.44 -10.54 -8.20
N GLU A 451 -11.81 -9.92 -7.22
CA GLU A 451 -11.53 -10.57 -5.96
C GLU A 451 -12.80 -10.72 -5.13
N HIS A 452 -12.83 -11.76 -4.32
CA HIS A 452 -13.87 -12.06 -3.36
C HIS A 452 -13.20 -12.35 -2.01
N GLY A 453 -13.77 -11.88 -0.92
CA GLY A 453 -13.17 -12.10 0.40
C GLY A 453 -13.54 -11.07 1.46
N GLY A 454 -14.11 -9.93 1.05
CA GLY A 454 -14.65 -8.94 1.97
C GLY A 454 -14.67 -7.54 1.39
N LYS A 455 -14.43 -6.56 2.25
CA LYS A 455 -14.58 -5.13 1.93
C LYS A 455 -13.36 -4.55 1.21
N THR A 456 -12.23 -5.26 1.22
CA THR A 456 -10.97 -4.86 0.57
C THR A 456 -10.74 -5.51 -0.80
N SER A 457 -11.79 -6.12 -1.37
CA SER A 457 -11.74 -6.76 -2.68
C SER A 457 -11.44 -5.76 -3.81
N LEU A 458 -10.62 -6.21 -4.75
CA LEU A 458 -10.24 -5.46 -5.94
C LEU A 458 -10.93 -6.00 -7.19
N HIS A 459 -11.10 -5.11 -8.16
CA HIS A 459 -11.55 -5.42 -9.51
C HIS A 459 -10.48 -5.04 -10.52
N SER A 460 -10.33 -5.85 -11.56
CA SER A 460 -9.53 -5.54 -12.74
C SER A 460 -10.39 -5.65 -13.99
N SER A 461 -10.27 -4.66 -14.87
CA SER A 461 -10.73 -4.80 -16.26
C SER A 461 -9.74 -5.66 -17.06
N ALA A 462 -10.15 -6.12 -18.24
CA ALA A 462 -9.25 -6.83 -19.14
C ALA A 462 -8.10 -5.91 -19.56
N GLN A 463 -6.89 -6.43 -19.60
CA GLN A 463 -5.69 -5.65 -19.90
C GLN A 463 -4.64 -6.46 -20.64
N THR A 464 -3.70 -5.78 -21.28
CA THR A 464 -2.69 -6.40 -22.15
C THR A 464 -1.33 -5.78 -21.88
N GLN A 465 -0.31 -6.63 -21.78
CA GLN A 465 1.09 -6.28 -21.64
C GLN A 465 1.87 -6.94 -22.76
N SER A 466 2.94 -6.28 -23.22
CA SER A 466 3.81 -6.85 -24.24
C SER A 466 5.27 -6.59 -23.93
N ALA A 467 6.13 -7.48 -24.41
CA ALA A 467 7.56 -7.38 -24.24
C ALA A 467 8.30 -7.93 -25.45
N THR A 468 9.32 -7.20 -25.90
CA THR A 468 10.21 -7.60 -26.98
C THR A 468 11.58 -7.86 -26.41
N PHE A 469 12.18 -8.98 -26.79
CA PHE A 469 13.50 -9.40 -26.35
C PHE A 469 14.38 -9.74 -27.54
N SER A 470 15.64 -9.36 -27.48
CA SER A 470 16.68 -9.92 -28.35
C SER A 470 17.71 -10.66 -27.53
N THR A 471 18.19 -11.80 -28.01
CA THR A 471 19.33 -12.49 -27.43
C THR A 471 20.44 -12.57 -28.47
N LEU A 472 21.63 -12.08 -28.12
CA LEU A 472 22.86 -12.33 -28.87
C LEU A 472 23.69 -13.34 -28.09
N GLY A 473 24.16 -14.38 -28.75
CA GLY A 473 24.91 -15.39 -28.04
C GLY A 473 25.84 -16.21 -28.91
N VAL A 474 26.62 -17.04 -28.24
CA VAL A 474 27.49 -18.03 -28.84
C VAL A 474 27.19 -19.35 -28.16
N ARG A 475 27.11 -20.41 -28.95
CA ARG A 475 27.01 -21.77 -28.44
C ARG A 475 28.04 -22.66 -29.09
N GLY A 476 28.45 -23.68 -28.36
CA GLY A 476 29.39 -24.66 -28.83
C GLY A 476 29.01 -26.08 -28.42
N GLN A 477 29.60 -27.05 -29.13
CA GLN A 477 29.32 -28.46 -28.94
C GLN A 477 30.62 -29.28 -28.86
N MET A 478 30.58 -30.37 -28.11
CA MET A 478 31.65 -31.36 -28.07
C MET A 478 31.07 -32.77 -28.02
N HIS A 479 31.77 -33.73 -28.62
CA HIS A 479 31.40 -35.13 -28.62
C HIS A 479 32.35 -35.88 -27.70
N VAL A 480 31.81 -36.47 -26.63
CA VAL A 480 32.57 -37.24 -25.64
C VAL A 480 32.30 -38.73 -25.86
N PRO A 481 33.27 -39.51 -26.37
CA PRO A 481 33.10 -40.95 -26.54
C PRO A 481 32.96 -41.63 -25.17
N ILE A 482 31.98 -42.53 -25.03
CA ILE A 482 31.75 -43.34 -23.81
C ILE A 482 32.13 -44.80 -24.05
N GLU A 483 31.78 -45.36 -25.21
CA GLU A 483 32.15 -46.70 -25.67
C GLU A 483 32.60 -46.62 -27.14
N SER A 484 33.14 -47.71 -27.69
CA SER A 484 33.61 -47.78 -29.09
C SER A 484 32.56 -47.39 -30.14
N VAL A 485 31.27 -47.35 -29.78
CA VAL A 485 30.13 -47.09 -30.68
C VAL A 485 29.14 -46.04 -30.14
N ARG A 486 29.41 -45.41 -28.99
CA ARG A 486 28.50 -44.42 -28.37
C ARG A 486 29.25 -43.19 -27.90
N ALA A 487 28.70 -42.02 -28.20
CA ALA A 487 29.18 -40.73 -27.72
C ALA A 487 28.05 -39.92 -27.08
N VAL A 488 28.40 -39.13 -26.07
CA VAL A 488 27.53 -38.07 -25.52
C VAL A 488 27.89 -36.76 -26.18
N THR A 489 26.87 -36.07 -26.69
CA THR A 489 27.01 -34.70 -27.19
C THR A 489 26.76 -33.74 -26.03
N LEU A 490 27.78 -32.97 -25.65
CA LEU A 490 27.65 -31.89 -24.69
C LEU A 490 27.58 -30.57 -25.45
N ARG A 491 26.63 -29.70 -25.07
CA ARG A 491 26.52 -28.34 -25.63
C ARG A 491 26.49 -27.32 -24.51
N GLY A 492 27.08 -26.16 -24.78
CA GLY A 492 27.06 -24.99 -23.91
C GLY A 492 26.65 -23.76 -24.68
N GLU A 493 25.87 -22.88 -24.06
CA GLU A 493 25.42 -21.61 -24.63
C GLU A 493 25.62 -20.48 -23.62
N LEU A 494 26.17 -19.37 -24.11
CA LEU A 494 26.20 -18.09 -23.41
C LEU A 494 25.50 -17.05 -24.27
N GLY A 495 24.57 -16.32 -23.67
CA GLY A 495 23.82 -15.26 -24.34
C GLY A 495 23.69 -14.01 -23.49
N TRP A 496 23.66 -12.87 -24.15
CA TRP A 496 23.20 -11.59 -23.60
C TRP A 496 21.78 -11.34 -24.12
N GLN A 497 20.83 -11.27 -23.19
CA GLN A 497 19.44 -10.94 -23.48
C GLN A 497 19.18 -9.47 -23.16
N HIS A 498 18.55 -8.76 -24.09
CA HIS A 498 18.15 -7.36 -23.96
C HIS A 498 16.63 -7.24 -24.14
N GLN A 499 15.97 -6.50 -23.26
CA GLN A 499 14.53 -6.19 -23.34
C GLN A 499 14.27 -4.76 -23.80
N PHE A 500 13.48 -4.62 -24.86
CA PHE A 500 13.07 -3.31 -25.39
C PHE A 500 11.78 -2.80 -24.72
N GLY A 501 11.54 -1.49 -24.82
CA GLY A 501 10.28 -0.86 -24.38
C GLY A 501 10.13 -0.75 -22.87
N ASN A 502 8.89 -0.86 -22.38
CA ASN A 502 8.57 -0.72 -20.96
C ASN A 502 9.07 -1.94 -20.16
N ARG A 503 9.71 -1.66 -19.02
CA ARG A 503 10.21 -2.68 -18.07
C ARG A 503 9.22 -2.94 -16.94
N ASP A 504 8.29 -2.03 -16.74
CA ASP A 504 7.27 -2.21 -15.73
C ASP A 504 6.32 -3.34 -16.17
N ARG A 505 5.84 -4.09 -15.17
CA ARG A 505 4.84 -5.15 -15.32
C ARG A 505 3.71 -4.77 -14.40
N ASP A 506 2.75 -4.04 -14.94
CA ASP A 506 1.72 -3.39 -14.16
C ASP A 506 0.33 -4.00 -14.35
N THR A 507 -0.50 -3.85 -13.33
CA THR A 507 -1.91 -4.25 -13.34
C THR A 507 -2.71 -3.05 -12.91
N SER A 508 -3.68 -2.65 -13.72
CA SER A 508 -4.69 -1.67 -13.32
C SER A 508 -5.75 -2.34 -12.46
N LEU A 509 -5.96 -1.82 -11.25
CA LEU A 509 -6.93 -2.32 -10.26
C LEU A 509 -7.87 -1.20 -9.81
N LYS A 510 -9.01 -1.57 -9.23
CA LYS A 510 -10.00 -0.69 -8.60
C LYS A 510 -10.44 -1.29 -7.28
N PHE A 511 -10.74 -0.46 -6.29
CA PHE A 511 -11.48 -0.92 -5.11
C PHE A 511 -12.92 -1.26 -5.48
N ALA A 512 -13.49 -2.29 -4.87
CA ALA A 512 -14.91 -2.58 -5.00
C ALA A 512 -15.76 -1.34 -4.66
N GLY A 513 -16.69 -0.97 -5.55
CA GLY A 513 -17.55 0.21 -5.40
C GLY A 513 -16.88 1.55 -5.73
N SER A 514 -15.70 1.55 -6.37
CA SER A 514 -15.01 2.74 -6.88
C SER A 514 -14.79 2.67 -8.39
N ASP A 515 -14.96 3.80 -9.07
CA ASP A 515 -14.61 3.94 -10.49
C ASP A 515 -13.15 4.36 -10.72
N THR A 516 -12.46 4.80 -9.66
CA THR A 516 -11.07 5.26 -9.71
C THR A 516 -10.12 4.08 -9.81
N ALA A 517 -9.44 3.96 -10.96
CA ALA A 517 -8.38 2.98 -11.16
C ALA A 517 -7.06 3.45 -10.56
N PHE A 518 -6.27 2.49 -10.07
CA PHE A 518 -4.89 2.67 -9.66
C PHE A 518 -4.02 1.56 -10.26
N THR A 519 -2.74 1.85 -10.45
CA THR A 519 -1.79 0.95 -11.11
C THR A 519 -0.83 0.36 -10.10
N ILE A 520 -0.61 -0.95 -10.20
CA ILE A 520 0.25 -1.69 -9.28
C ILE A 520 1.30 -2.45 -10.08
N ASN A 521 2.56 -2.23 -9.76
CA ASN A 521 3.69 -2.81 -10.46
C ASN A 521 4.17 -4.08 -9.76
N SER A 522 4.62 -5.06 -10.54
CA SER A 522 5.58 -6.05 -10.08
C SER A 522 6.99 -5.45 -10.03
N VAL A 523 7.98 -6.24 -9.66
CA VAL A 523 9.39 -5.83 -9.73
C VAL A 523 9.74 -5.53 -11.19
N PRO A 524 10.26 -4.33 -11.52
CA PRO A 524 10.67 -4.02 -12.88
C PRO A 524 11.73 -5.01 -13.35
N VAL A 525 11.46 -5.69 -14.48
CA VAL A 525 12.40 -6.63 -15.07
C VAL A 525 13.71 -5.93 -15.45
N SER A 526 14.83 -6.63 -15.38
CA SER A 526 16.11 -6.06 -15.79
C SER A 526 16.15 -5.80 -17.29
N ARG A 527 16.81 -4.70 -17.70
CA ARG A 527 16.98 -4.37 -19.13
C ARG A 527 17.82 -5.43 -19.85
N ASP A 528 18.82 -5.95 -19.13
CA ASP A 528 19.84 -6.84 -19.62
C ASP A 528 19.99 -8.03 -18.67
N GLY A 529 20.20 -9.22 -19.23
CA GLY A 529 20.42 -10.45 -18.48
C GLY A 529 21.39 -11.40 -19.19
N ALA A 530 22.09 -12.21 -18.40
CA ALA A 530 22.94 -13.28 -18.89
C ALA A 530 22.12 -14.58 -19.00
N LEU A 531 22.09 -15.17 -20.18
CA LEU A 531 21.52 -16.48 -20.47
C LEU A 531 22.63 -17.52 -20.47
N LEU A 532 22.47 -18.58 -19.70
CA LEU A 532 23.39 -19.71 -19.65
C LEU A 532 22.61 -20.99 -19.94
N LYS A 533 23.08 -21.80 -20.89
CA LYS A 533 22.53 -23.15 -21.09
C LYS A 533 23.63 -24.20 -21.16
N ALA A 534 23.28 -25.40 -20.70
CA ALA A 534 24.09 -26.58 -20.85
C ALA A 534 23.17 -27.75 -21.22
N SER A 535 23.56 -28.58 -22.18
CA SER A 535 22.82 -29.79 -22.52
C SER A 535 23.74 -30.98 -22.67
N ALA A 536 23.28 -32.15 -22.21
CA ALA A 536 23.88 -33.43 -22.49
C ALA A 536 22.88 -34.30 -23.25
N GLU A 537 23.33 -34.94 -24.32
CA GLU A 537 22.49 -35.77 -25.16
C GLU A 537 23.20 -37.09 -25.52
N ILE A 538 22.44 -38.19 -25.50
CA ILE A 538 22.90 -39.51 -25.89
C ILE A 538 21.93 -40.16 -26.88
N ALA A 539 22.47 -40.69 -27.99
CA ALA A 539 21.72 -41.57 -28.88
C ALA A 539 21.66 -42.97 -28.27
N LEU A 540 20.45 -43.45 -27.94
CA LEU A 540 20.23 -44.80 -27.43
C LEU A 540 20.21 -45.83 -28.56
N SER A 541 19.66 -45.43 -29.70
CA SER A 541 19.55 -46.21 -30.95
C SER A 541 19.71 -45.27 -32.15
N LYS A 542 19.51 -45.78 -33.37
CA LYS A 542 19.46 -44.94 -34.59
C LYS A 542 18.27 -43.98 -34.60
N ASP A 543 17.21 -44.32 -33.86
CA ASP A 543 15.92 -43.66 -33.93
C ASP A 543 15.50 -43.01 -32.61
N THR A 544 16.24 -43.23 -31.52
CA THR A 544 15.91 -42.73 -30.17
C THR A 544 17.10 -41.98 -29.54
N SER A 545 16.86 -40.77 -29.03
CA SER A 545 17.81 -40.05 -28.17
C SER A 545 17.19 -39.59 -26.86
N ILE A 546 18.04 -39.44 -25.84
CA ILE A 546 17.70 -38.83 -24.55
C ILE A 546 18.54 -37.58 -24.35
N SER A 547 17.92 -36.52 -23.84
CA SER A 547 18.61 -35.27 -23.49
C SER A 547 18.30 -34.83 -22.06
N LEU A 548 19.29 -34.20 -21.43
CA LEU A 548 19.16 -33.43 -20.21
C LEU A 548 19.63 -32.01 -20.49
N ASN A 549 18.80 -31.01 -20.20
CA ASN A 549 19.05 -29.62 -20.53
C ASN A 549 18.90 -28.75 -19.28
N TYR A 550 19.82 -27.82 -19.09
CA TYR A 550 19.76 -26.77 -18.09
C TYR A 550 19.68 -25.41 -18.80
N SER A 551 18.81 -24.51 -18.30
CA SER A 551 18.75 -23.13 -18.75
C SER A 551 18.62 -22.18 -17.56
N GLY A 552 19.42 -21.12 -17.54
CA GLY A 552 19.41 -20.11 -16.50
C GLY A 552 19.43 -18.69 -17.06
N ILE A 553 18.68 -17.79 -16.45
CA ILE A 553 18.73 -16.35 -16.69
C ILE A 553 19.11 -15.68 -15.37
N VAL A 554 20.18 -14.90 -15.42
CA VAL A 554 20.66 -14.11 -14.28
C VAL A 554 20.69 -12.65 -14.67
N SER A 555 20.07 -11.80 -13.88
CA SER A 555 20.06 -10.35 -14.06
C SER A 555 20.11 -9.62 -12.72
N GLY A 556 20.01 -8.29 -12.72
CA GLY A 556 20.07 -7.50 -11.49
C GLY A 556 18.89 -7.70 -10.55
N SER A 557 17.78 -8.29 -11.02
CA SER A 557 16.54 -8.47 -10.24
C SER A 557 15.96 -9.88 -10.32
N GLU A 558 16.52 -10.75 -11.17
CA GLU A 558 15.99 -12.08 -11.45
C GLU A 558 17.12 -13.10 -11.41
N ASN A 559 16.84 -14.22 -10.74
CA ASN A 559 17.61 -15.44 -10.86
C ASN A 559 16.66 -16.61 -11.16
N SER A 560 16.63 -17.05 -12.42
CA SER A 560 15.75 -18.11 -12.91
C SER A 560 16.55 -19.28 -13.44
N HIS A 561 16.16 -20.49 -13.04
CA HIS A 561 16.82 -21.73 -13.43
C HIS A 561 15.78 -22.78 -13.83
N GLY A 562 16.07 -23.52 -14.90
CA GLY A 562 15.25 -24.60 -15.43
C GLY A 562 16.09 -25.84 -15.73
N MET A 563 15.47 -27.00 -15.54
CA MET A 563 15.99 -28.30 -15.93
C MET A 563 14.93 -29.06 -16.71
N ASN A 564 15.33 -29.63 -17.84
CA ASN A 564 14.45 -30.37 -18.73
C ASN A 564 15.04 -31.74 -19.06
N ALA A 565 14.23 -32.79 -19.04
CA ALA A 565 14.60 -34.12 -19.50
C ALA A 565 13.73 -34.48 -20.71
N GLY A 566 14.36 -34.83 -21.84
CA GLY A 566 13.67 -35.07 -23.09
C GLY A 566 14.00 -36.43 -23.71
N VAL A 567 13.03 -36.98 -24.43
CA VAL A 567 13.21 -38.15 -25.31
C VAL A 567 12.74 -37.77 -26.70
N ALA A 568 13.54 -38.09 -27.72
CA ALA A 568 13.21 -37.88 -29.12
C ALA A 568 13.17 -39.21 -29.87
N PHE A 569 12.25 -39.32 -30.82
CA PHE A 569 11.99 -40.50 -31.65
C PHE A 569 11.98 -40.11 -33.14
N ARG A 570 12.37 -41.06 -33.99
CA ARG A 570 12.31 -40.98 -35.47
C ARG A 570 11.60 -42.23 -35.98
N PHE A 571 10.83 -42.10 -37.05
CA PHE A 571 10.12 -43.20 -37.68
C PHE A 571 9.87 -42.96 -39.17
#